data_AF-A0A2K0V9K9-F1
#
_entry.id   AF-A0A2K0V9K9-F1
#
_cell.length_a   1.000
_cell.length_b   1.000
_cell.length_c   1.000
_cell.angle_alpha   90.00
_cell.angle_beta   90.00
_cell.angle_gamma   90.00
#
_symmetry.space_group_name_H-M   'P 1'
#
loop_
_entity.id
_entity.type
_entity.pdbx_description
1 polymer ?
#
loop_
_entity_poly.entity_id
_entity_poly.type
_entity_poly.pdbx_seq_one_letter_code
_entity_poly.pdbx_strand_id
1 'polypeptide(L)'
;MTSTIERVPQKANSRKGRSFLGFEYLGRFTSATYELVVTAASDWADKYEWGKRFGHRVRIRVSEENRPFIDVFRETYEDDEDEETNEVVAFMLRYPSSPRWEDRLTQVSEFCQGADFVIVNFIPDDPNNPRLKDAQEHRAWIFDCHLNPQIQVPTNPLHDRLLTNMEFHEALKQERFSKDSDQEIIGNTRRIYISNPNGVSILSLLRRTPASQVEGFRKLFANYLSPSPVPELSLRETDWWGLGFVIECNLPYLAISTHDRSDTRTLSKDKNLRARDDIDFLNLNSSTTPRDQQQRSCVPEKAVLHVAVFSLMITGRSEQHSTTVCLDDEFFDQESRLMSDEEIESLAGREDPITLQPEFKRARSPRAYLLVALEGQLERIVDYHANAQDRLKYSIELYNTISEDRSPAMDQWIKRFPLILNKLVHFNSRLGEKVNHFLTDDAMVGSDGIPYGPLWQGLQAEPGAIKSLRAIRRYCSQLRDINTGLEHLREAYEDVRRKRKNDYAAEQQTRDRTIEQVTVAAFGLAIMNLIAQVYTGKPGNDDASSRPAYITMVVSFGAICISGILWFVYRYRSRRDRAG
;
A
#
# COMPACT_ATOMS: atom_id res chain seq x y z
N MET A 1 -14.49 5.60 -64.87
CA MET A 1 -13.12 5.76 -65.40
C MET A 1 -12.21 6.08 -64.23
N THR A 2 -11.25 5.18 -64.02
CA THR A 2 -10.13 5.25 -63.10
C THR A 2 -9.19 6.41 -63.44
N SER A 3 -8.77 7.18 -62.45
CA SER A 3 -7.42 7.74 -62.44
C SER A 3 -6.89 7.87 -61.02
N THR A 4 -5.90 7.01 -60.79
CA THR A 4 -4.94 6.88 -59.71
C THR A 4 -4.33 8.21 -59.28
N ILE A 5 -4.31 8.50 -57.97
CA ILE A 5 -3.37 9.46 -57.38
C ILE A 5 -2.32 8.65 -56.62
N GLU A 6 -1.07 8.82 -57.06
CA GLU A 6 0.14 8.22 -56.53
C GLU A 6 0.32 8.52 -55.04
N ARG A 7 0.48 7.46 -54.24
CA ARG A 7 1.08 7.56 -52.90
C ARG A 7 2.59 7.48 -53.04
N VAL A 8 3.27 8.55 -52.67
CA VAL A 8 4.72 8.57 -52.41
C VAL A 8 5.03 7.57 -51.28
N PRO A 9 5.94 6.60 -51.46
CA PRO A 9 6.26 5.62 -50.43
C PRO A 9 7.20 6.21 -49.37
N GLN A 10 6.74 6.26 -48.12
CA GLN A 10 7.64 6.41 -46.97
C GLN A 10 8.49 5.15 -46.85
N LYS A 11 9.82 5.33 -46.98
CA LYS A 11 10.83 4.28 -46.81
C LYS A 11 10.68 3.56 -45.47
N ALA A 12 10.42 2.26 -45.54
CA ALA A 12 10.75 1.33 -44.46
C ALA A 12 12.27 1.24 -44.33
N ASN A 13 12.83 1.80 -43.25
CA ASN A 13 14.21 1.53 -42.87
C ASN A 13 14.28 0.09 -42.30
N SER A 14 14.46 -0.87 -43.20
CA SER A 14 14.86 -2.23 -42.85
C SER A 14 16.31 -2.23 -42.38
N ARG A 15 16.54 -2.08 -41.08
CA ARG A 15 17.77 -2.60 -40.48
C ARG A 15 17.54 -4.07 -40.19
N LYS A 16 17.97 -4.93 -41.13
CA LYS A 16 18.25 -6.34 -40.85
C LYS A 16 19.19 -6.38 -39.64
N GLY A 17 18.65 -6.75 -38.47
CA GLY A 17 19.45 -7.08 -37.31
C GLY A 17 20.37 -8.24 -37.69
N ARG A 18 21.67 -8.03 -37.55
CA ARG A 18 22.66 -9.11 -37.70
C ARG A 18 22.31 -10.20 -36.69
N SER A 19 22.00 -11.40 -37.16
CA SER A 19 21.98 -12.59 -36.33
C SER A 19 23.38 -12.81 -35.79
N PHE A 20 23.56 -12.67 -34.48
CA PHE A 20 24.80 -13.03 -33.83
C PHE A 20 24.79 -14.53 -33.54
N LEU A 21 25.66 -15.26 -34.25
CA LEU A 21 26.15 -16.59 -33.85
C LEU A 21 26.97 -16.41 -32.56
N GLY A 22 26.30 -16.30 -31.41
CA GLY A 22 26.94 -16.04 -30.11
C GLY A 22 26.74 -17.11 -29.05
N PHE A 23 25.89 -18.12 -29.30
CA PHE A 23 25.42 -19.02 -28.23
C PHE A 23 26.39 -20.17 -27.87
N GLU A 24 27.31 -20.57 -28.75
CA GLU A 24 28.26 -21.66 -28.42
C GLU A 24 29.48 -21.21 -27.61
N TYR A 25 29.82 -19.91 -27.64
CA TYR A 25 30.98 -19.38 -26.88
C TYR A 25 30.67 -19.09 -25.39
N LEU A 26 29.38 -18.99 -25.00
CA LEU A 26 28.97 -18.82 -23.60
C LEU A 26 29.13 -20.12 -22.77
N GLY A 27 29.01 -21.29 -23.40
CA GLY A 27 29.04 -22.58 -22.69
C GLY A 27 30.41 -22.91 -22.07
N ARG A 28 31.51 -22.44 -22.67
CA ARG A 28 32.87 -22.68 -22.14
C ARG A 28 33.36 -21.60 -21.16
N PHE A 29 32.84 -20.37 -21.27
CA PHE A 29 33.22 -19.26 -20.38
C PHE A 29 32.56 -19.33 -19.00
N THR A 30 31.47 -20.09 -18.85
CA THR A 30 30.74 -20.25 -17.59
C THR A 30 31.38 -21.29 -16.68
N SER A 31 31.88 -22.42 -17.18
CA SER A 31 32.37 -23.52 -16.33
C SER A 31 33.66 -23.20 -15.57
N ALA A 32 34.67 -22.62 -16.23
CA ALA A 32 35.95 -22.28 -15.58
C ALA A 32 35.83 -21.09 -14.61
N THR A 33 34.97 -20.11 -14.94
CA THR A 33 34.64 -19.00 -14.03
C THR A 33 33.82 -19.49 -12.85
N TYR A 34 32.95 -20.47 -13.06
CA TYR A 34 32.14 -21.10 -12.02
C TYR A 34 32.99 -21.92 -11.06
N GLU A 35 33.90 -22.78 -11.53
CA GLU A 35 34.81 -23.51 -10.63
C GLU A 35 35.70 -22.55 -9.82
N LEU A 36 36.18 -21.45 -10.41
CA LEU A 36 36.89 -20.41 -9.67
C LEU A 36 36.01 -19.70 -8.64
N VAL A 37 34.73 -19.44 -8.95
CA VAL A 37 33.76 -18.82 -8.03
C VAL A 37 33.30 -19.79 -6.94
N VAL A 38 33.15 -21.08 -7.22
CA VAL A 38 32.79 -22.11 -6.22
C VAL A 38 33.96 -22.39 -5.30
N THR A 39 35.17 -22.49 -5.85
CA THR A 39 36.39 -22.67 -5.03
C THR A 39 36.62 -21.43 -4.18
N ALA A 40 36.47 -20.22 -4.75
CA ALA A 40 36.51 -18.98 -3.99
C ALA A 40 35.35 -18.85 -2.99
N ALA A 41 34.13 -19.27 -3.31
CA ALA A 41 32.98 -19.23 -2.41
C ALA A 41 33.09 -20.25 -1.29
N SER A 42 33.68 -21.42 -1.54
CA SER A 42 33.99 -22.42 -0.52
C SER A 42 35.09 -21.94 0.42
N ASP A 43 36.16 -21.33 -0.11
CA ASP A 43 37.23 -20.72 0.70
C ASP A 43 36.76 -19.46 1.45
N TRP A 44 35.75 -18.74 0.92
CA TRP A 44 35.14 -17.56 1.55
C TRP A 44 33.99 -17.90 2.51
N ALA A 45 33.32 -19.05 2.36
CA ALA A 45 32.22 -19.46 3.23
C ALA A 45 32.67 -19.62 4.68
N ASP A 46 33.85 -20.18 4.92
CA ASP A 46 34.40 -20.34 6.27
C ASP A 46 34.93 -19.02 6.87
N LYS A 47 35.07 -17.95 6.05
CA LYS A 47 35.65 -16.67 6.46
C LYS A 47 34.65 -15.76 7.18
N TYR A 48 33.37 -15.82 6.83
CA TYR A 48 32.34 -14.90 7.35
C TYR A 48 31.27 -15.65 8.14
N GLU A 49 30.66 -14.96 9.11
CA GLU A 49 29.72 -15.57 10.06
C GLU A 49 28.54 -16.28 9.37
N TRP A 50 27.99 -15.68 8.31
CA TRP A 50 26.92 -16.31 7.52
C TRP A 50 27.35 -17.66 6.93
N GLY A 51 28.50 -17.74 6.28
CA GLY A 51 28.93 -18.97 5.61
C GLY A 51 29.33 -20.06 6.60
N LYS A 52 29.83 -19.70 7.80
CA LYS A 52 30.07 -20.65 8.89
C LYS A 52 28.78 -21.32 9.39
N ARG A 53 27.68 -20.57 9.45
CA ARG A 53 26.39 -21.04 9.98
C ARG A 53 25.51 -21.71 8.93
N PHE A 54 25.39 -21.10 7.74
CA PHE A 54 24.41 -21.47 6.71
C PHE A 54 25.05 -21.76 5.35
N GLY A 55 26.37 -21.94 5.29
CA GLY A 55 27.09 -22.24 4.06
C GLY A 55 26.76 -23.61 3.46
N HIS A 56 27.63 -24.08 2.58
CA HIS A 56 27.34 -25.16 1.62
C HIS A 56 27.39 -26.58 2.22
N ARG A 57 27.52 -26.71 3.55
CA ARG A 57 27.77 -28.00 4.23
C ARG A 57 26.52 -28.70 4.74
N VAL A 58 25.36 -28.05 4.69
CA VAL A 58 24.12 -28.66 5.20
C VAL A 58 23.52 -29.55 4.12
N ARG A 59 23.65 -30.85 4.32
CA ARG A 59 22.95 -31.85 3.54
C ARG A 59 21.54 -32.03 4.10
N ILE A 60 20.57 -32.18 3.21
CA ILE A 60 19.16 -32.34 3.58
C ILE A 60 18.71 -33.78 3.42
N ARG A 61 17.83 -34.22 4.33
CA ARG A 61 17.12 -35.49 4.21
C ARG A 61 15.87 -35.28 3.37
N VAL A 62 15.83 -35.92 2.22
CA VAL A 62 14.75 -35.80 1.23
C VAL A 62 13.40 -36.22 1.81
N SER A 63 13.37 -37.29 2.60
CA SER A 63 12.17 -37.79 3.28
C SER A 63 11.58 -36.80 4.28
N GLU A 64 12.40 -35.92 4.87
CA GLU A 64 11.93 -34.87 5.80
C GLU A 64 11.47 -33.63 5.04
N GLU A 65 12.21 -33.17 4.02
CA GLU A 65 11.90 -31.92 3.31
C GLU A 65 10.75 -32.02 2.29
N ASN A 66 10.46 -33.22 1.77
CA ASN A 66 9.27 -33.45 0.94
C ASN A 66 7.99 -33.62 1.77
N ARG A 67 8.12 -33.77 3.10
CA ARG A 67 7.00 -34.09 3.97
C ARG A 67 6.38 -32.83 4.58
N PRO A 68 5.09 -32.55 4.35
CA PRO A 68 4.41 -31.44 4.98
C PRO A 68 4.38 -31.52 6.50
N PHE A 69 4.45 -30.37 7.18
CA PHE A 69 4.36 -30.30 8.64
C PHE A 69 3.05 -30.84 9.19
N ILE A 70 1.92 -30.58 8.51
CA ILE A 70 0.61 -31.05 8.97
C ILE A 70 0.54 -32.57 9.05
N ASP A 71 1.15 -33.27 8.10
CA ASP A 71 1.21 -34.74 8.12
C ASP A 71 2.05 -35.25 9.29
N VAL A 72 3.17 -34.56 9.61
CA VAL A 72 3.99 -34.87 10.78
C VAL A 72 3.24 -34.59 12.09
N PHE A 73 2.51 -33.48 12.14
CA PHE A 73 1.74 -33.08 13.31
C PHE A 73 0.65 -34.11 13.62
N ARG A 74 -0.13 -34.51 12.59
CA ARG A 74 -1.18 -35.53 12.68
C ARG A 74 -0.64 -36.83 13.26
N GLU A 75 0.44 -37.37 12.71
CA GLU A 75 1.03 -38.63 13.21
C GLU A 75 1.59 -38.55 14.64
N THR A 76 1.94 -37.36 15.11
CA THR A 76 2.62 -37.20 16.40
C THR A 76 1.65 -36.82 17.53
N TYR A 77 0.54 -36.14 17.21
CA TYR A 77 -0.32 -35.48 18.20
C TYR A 77 -1.82 -35.75 18.04
N GLU A 78 -2.29 -36.32 16.94
CA GLU A 78 -3.69 -36.78 16.84
C GLU A 78 -3.74 -38.23 17.33
N ASP A 79 -4.25 -38.46 18.54
CA ASP A 79 -4.67 -39.79 19.01
C ASP A 79 -5.95 -40.19 18.25
N ASP A 80 -6.08 -41.47 17.89
CA ASP A 80 -7.07 -42.05 16.93
C ASP A 80 -8.58 -41.80 17.24
N GLU A 81 -8.96 -41.05 18.29
CA GLU A 81 -10.36 -40.95 18.74
C GLU A 81 -10.96 -39.54 18.95
N ASP A 82 -10.22 -38.43 18.78
CA ASP A 82 -10.78 -37.07 18.97
C ASP A 82 -10.74 -36.21 17.70
N GLU A 83 -11.74 -35.31 17.57
CA GLU A 83 -12.01 -34.36 16.47
C GLU A 83 -10.79 -33.97 15.60
N GLU A 84 -10.91 -34.13 14.28
CA GLU A 84 -9.89 -33.72 13.29
C GLU A 84 -9.42 -32.28 13.60
N THR A 85 -8.16 -32.13 14.02
CA THR A 85 -7.68 -30.83 14.46
C THR A 85 -7.59 -29.93 13.24
N ASN A 86 -8.25 -28.77 13.30
CA ASN A 86 -8.23 -27.80 12.22
C ASN A 86 -6.77 -27.51 11.80
N GLU A 87 -6.45 -27.79 10.53
CA GLU A 87 -5.08 -27.71 10.01
C GLU A 87 -4.46 -26.31 10.17
N VAL A 88 -5.27 -25.24 10.11
CA VAL A 88 -4.79 -23.88 10.35
C VAL A 88 -4.38 -23.70 11.81
N VAL A 89 -5.16 -24.26 12.73
CA VAL A 89 -4.86 -24.26 14.16
C VAL A 89 -3.60 -25.07 14.42
N ALA A 90 -3.53 -26.31 13.92
CA ALA A 90 -2.34 -27.18 13.98
C ALA A 90 -1.09 -26.48 13.45
N PHE A 91 -1.19 -25.84 12.28
CA PHE A 91 -0.08 -25.11 11.70
C PHE A 91 0.35 -23.94 12.55
N MET A 92 -0.56 -23.18 13.14
CA MET A 92 -0.25 -21.98 13.93
C MET A 92 0.04 -22.31 15.41
N LEU A 93 -0.12 -23.56 15.85
CA LEU A 93 0.17 -24.03 17.21
C LEU A 93 1.69 -24.10 17.49
N ARG A 94 2.27 -22.96 17.91
CA ARG A 94 3.37 -22.83 18.91
C ARG A 94 3.81 -21.37 18.98
N TYR A 95 3.45 -20.73 20.08
CA TYR A 95 4.11 -19.64 20.84
C TYR A 95 3.24 -19.57 22.12
N PRO A 96 3.79 -19.62 23.35
CA PRO A 96 2.94 -19.67 24.54
C PRO A 96 2.10 -18.39 24.62
N SER A 97 0.78 -18.56 24.72
CA SER A 97 -0.20 -17.67 25.38
C SER A 97 0.09 -16.16 25.28
N SER A 98 0.37 -15.68 24.07
CA SER A 98 0.35 -14.25 23.78
C SER A 98 -1.03 -13.90 23.21
N PRO A 99 -1.76 -12.93 23.79
CA PRO A 99 -3.03 -12.47 23.22
C PRO A 99 -2.92 -12.06 21.76
N ARG A 100 -1.76 -11.51 21.36
CA ARG A 100 -1.46 -11.16 19.96
C ARG A 100 -1.40 -12.38 19.04
N TRP A 101 -1.10 -13.56 19.56
CA TRP A 101 -1.03 -14.79 18.77
C TRP A 101 -2.42 -15.38 18.51
N GLU A 102 -3.31 -15.32 19.49
CA GLU A 102 -4.73 -15.68 19.31
C GLU A 102 -5.37 -14.82 18.22
N ASP A 103 -5.16 -13.50 18.27
CA ASP A 103 -5.64 -12.57 17.23
C ASP A 103 -5.12 -12.95 15.83
N ARG A 104 -3.84 -13.36 15.73
CA ARG A 104 -3.22 -13.78 14.46
C ARG A 104 -3.79 -15.10 13.97
N LEU A 105 -3.99 -16.07 14.85
CA LEU A 105 -4.63 -17.34 14.52
C LEU A 105 -6.04 -17.10 13.98
N THR A 106 -6.83 -16.28 14.66
CA THR A 106 -8.18 -15.90 14.21
C THR A 106 -8.13 -15.26 12.82
N GLN A 107 -7.22 -14.31 12.59
CA GLN A 107 -7.06 -13.67 11.28
C GLN A 107 -6.76 -14.67 10.16
N VAL A 108 -5.81 -15.58 10.37
CA VAL A 108 -5.46 -16.61 9.38
C VAL A 108 -6.64 -17.56 9.15
N SER A 109 -7.30 -18.01 10.23
CA SER A 109 -8.42 -18.93 10.16
C SER A 109 -9.64 -18.33 9.45
N GLU A 110 -9.98 -17.06 9.74
CA GLU A 110 -11.09 -16.37 9.08
C GLU A 110 -10.79 -16.16 7.60
N PHE A 111 -9.56 -15.75 7.26
CA PHE A 111 -9.16 -15.53 5.87
C PHE A 111 -9.16 -16.81 5.03
N CYS A 112 -8.81 -17.95 5.63
CA CYS A 112 -8.85 -19.27 4.97
C CYS A 112 -10.23 -19.95 5.04
N GLN A 113 -11.26 -19.31 5.62
CA GLN A 113 -12.56 -19.94 5.78
C GLN A 113 -13.20 -20.30 4.43
N GLY A 114 -13.56 -21.57 4.24
CA GLY A 114 -14.16 -22.08 3.01
C GLY A 114 -13.16 -22.36 1.87
N ALA A 115 -11.87 -22.07 2.07
CA ALA A 115 -10.83 -22.37 1.09
C ALA A 115 -10.70 -23.88 0.81
N ASP A 116 -10.90 -24.71 1.83
CA ASP A 116 -10.86 -26.17 1.69
C ASP A 116 -11.91 -26.70 0.71
N PHE A 117 -13.14 -26.16 0.78
CA PHE A 117 -14.19 -26.52 -0.17
C PHE A 117 -13.78 -26.21 -1.62
N VAL A 118 -13.09 -25.09 -1.85
CA VAL A 118 -12.60 -24.70 -3.19
C VAL A 118 -11.49 -25.63 -3.67
N ILE A 119 -10.63 -26.10 -2.76
CA ILE A 119 -9.57 -27.07 -3.07
C ILE A 119 -10.15 -28.47 -3.38
N VAL A 120 -11.24 -28.88 -2.71
CA VAL A 120 -11.78 -30.25 -2.75
C VAL A 120 -12.96 -30.45 -3.72
N ASN A 121 -13.93 -29.54 -3.76
CA ASN A 121 -15.27 -29.78 -4.31
C ASN A 121 -15.62 -28.95 -5.55
N PHE A 122 -14.70 -28.78 -6.50
CA PHE A 122 -14.93 -27.92 -7.66
C PHE A 122 -16.32 -28.13 -8.30
N ILE A 123 -17.18 -27.12 -8.18
CA ILE A 123 -18.33 -26.92 -9.06
C ILE A 123 -17.92 -25.76 -9.97
N PRO A 124 -17.90 -25.94 -11.30
CA PRO A 124 -17.65 -24.83 -12.22
C PRO A 124 -18.67 -23.73 -11.95
N ASP A 125 -18.17 -22.53 -11.67
CA ASP A 125 -18.87 -21.25 -11.59
C ASP A 125 -20.40 -21.36 -11.48
N ASP A 126 -20.93 -21.51 -10.26
CA ASP A 126 -22.30 -21.06 -10.02
C ASP A 126 -22.29 -19.54 -9.87
N PRO A 127 -22.74 -18.77 -10.88
CA PRO A 127 -22.75 -17.31 -10.83
C PRO A 127 -23.63 -16.75 -9.68
N ASN A 128 -24.44 -17.59 -9.03
CA ASN A 128 -25.30 -17.24 -7.91
C ASN A 128 -24.67 -17.49 -6.53
N ASN A 129 -23.46 -18.08 -6.44
CA ASN A 129 -22.79 -18.22 -5.15
C ASN A 129 -21.95 -16.96 -4.84
N PRO A 130 -22.37 -16.10 -3.89
CA PRO A 130 -21.67 -14.86 -3.58
C PRO A 130 -20.26 -15.08 -3.02
N ARG A 131 -19.91 -16.28 -2.55
CA ARG A 131 -18.54 -16.61 -2.07
C ARG A 131 -17.57 -16.97 -3.21
N LEU A 132 -18.07 -17.27 -4.41
CA LEU A 132 -17.26 -17.64 -5.58
C LEU A 132 -17.06 -16.47 -6.56
N LYS A 133 -17.80 -15.35 -6.40
CA LYS A 133 -17.61 -14.15 -7.23
C LYS A 133 -16.21 -13.51 -7.10
N ASP A 134 -15.54 -13.70 -5.97
CA ASP A 134 -14.17 -13.24 -5.72
C ASP A 134 -13.11 -14.29 -6.12
N ALA A 135 -13.51 -15.45 -6.66
CA ALA A 135 -12.62 -16.48 -7.17
C ALA A 135 -12.17 -16.21 -8.62
N GLN A 136 -11.92 -14.94 -8.99
CA GLN A 136 -11.07 -14.68 -10.15
C GLN A 136 -9.76 -15.44 -9.92
N GLU A 137 -9.39 -16.34 -10.82
CA GLU A 137 -8.26 -17.24 -10.66
C GLU A 137 -7.00 -16.45 -10.28
N HIS A 138 -6.57 -16.59 -9.02
CA HIS A 138 -5.43 -15.84 -8.53
C HIS A 138 -4.19 -16.35 -9.24
N ARG A 139 -3.31 -15.39 -9.55
CA ARG A 139 -2.12 -15.60 -10.36
C ARG A 139 -0.95 -15.87 -9.44
N ALA A 140 -0.47 -17.10 -9.44
CA ALA A 140 0.75 -17.51 -8.74
C ALA A 140 1.84 -17.91 -9.74
N TRP A 141 3.08 -17.92 -9.28
CA TRP A 141 4.24 -18.42 -10.02
C TRP A 141 5.16 -19.15 -9.05
N ILE A 142 5.67 -20.30 -9.49
CA ILE A 142 6.62 -21.12 -8.75
C ILE A 142 7.81 -21.40 -9.66
N PHE A 143 9.01 -21.26 -9.11
CA PHE A 143 10.24 -21.59 -9.80
C PHE A 143 11.25 -22.22 -8.85
N ASP A 144 11.78 -23.36 -9.26
CA ASP A 144 12.85 -24.04 -8.54
C ASP A 144 14.15 -23.88 -9.33
N CYS A 145 15.21 -23.45 -8.65
CA CYS A 145 16.54 -23.33 -9.23
C CYS A 145 17.62 -23.71 -8.23
N HIS A 146 18.79 -24.06 -8.72
CA HIS A 146 19.93 -24.39 -7.90
C HIS A 146 20.98 -23.27 -7.96
N LEU A 147 21.69 -23.01 -6.85
CA LEU A 147 22.76 -22.00 -6.79
C LEU A 147 23.90 -22.28 -7.78
N ASN A 148 24.21 -23.56 -7.96
CA ASN A 148 24.98 -24.08 -9.08
C ASN A 148 24.09 -24.23 -10.33
N PRO A 149 24.29 -23.43 -11.40
CA PRO A 149 23.52 -23.58 -12.64
C PRO A 149 23.85 -24.86 -13.42
N GLN A 150 24.93 -25.57 -13.07
CA GLN A 150 25.29 -26.86 -13.67
C GLN A 150 24.48 -28.02 -13.08
N ILE A 151 23.88 -27.84 -11.91
CA ILE A 151 23.01 -28.86 -11.29
C ILE A 151 21.61 -28.66 -11.88
N GLN A 152 21.16 -29.66 -12.63
CA GLN A 152 19.82 -29.66 -13.20
C GLN A 152 18.78 -29.89 -12.10
N VAL A 153 17.79 -29.01 -12.04
CA VAL A 153 16.59 -29.19 -11.24
C VAL A 153 15.58 -29.97 -12.09
N PRO A 154 14.86 -30.95 -11.51
CA PRO A 154 13.82 -31.67 -12.23
C PRO A 154 12.81 -30.72 -12.88
N THR A 155 12.55 -30.92 -14.18
CA THR A 155 11.60 -30.10 -14.93
C THR A 155 10.17 -30.39 -14.48
N ASN A 156 9.42 -29.36 -14.12
CA ASN A 156 8.01 -29.46 -13.74
C ASN A 156 7.16 -28.64 -14.72
N PRO A 157 6.14 -29.22 -15.37
CA PRO A 157 5.29 -28.51 -16.33
C PRO A 157 4.46 -27.38 -15.69
N LEU A 158 4.28 -27.38 -14.36
CA LEU A 158 3.60 -26.32 -13.62
C LEU A 158 4.58 -25.28 -13.04
N HIS A 159 5.88 -25.41 -13.28
CA HIS A 159 6.83 -24.39 -12.87
C HIS A 159 7.07 -23.40 -14.01
N ASP A 160 7.51 -22.21 -13.62
CA ASP A 160 7.89 -21.15 -14.54
C ASP A 160 6.76 -20.67 -15.46
N ARG A 161 5.53 -20.72 -14.96
CA ARG A 161 4.32 -20.25 -15.64
C ARG A 161 3.30 -19.63 -14.71
N LEU A 162 2.29 -19.01 -15.30
CA LEU A 162 1.14 -18.49 -14.57
C LEU A 162 0.28 -19.65 -14.07
N LEU A 163 -0.03 -19.67 -12.76
CA LEU A 163 -0.79 -20.73 -12.12
C LEU A 163 -2.08 -20.18 -11.53
N THR A 164 -3.17 -20.91 -11.77
CA THR A 164 -4.43 -20.78 -11.02
C THR A 164 -4.27 -21.34 -9.60
N ASN A 165 -5.26 -21.11 -8.72
CA ASN A 165 -5.24 -21.64 -7.35
C ASN A 165 -5.12 -23.18 -7.29
N MET A 166 -5.75 -23.88 -8.24
CA MET A 166 -5.70 -25.34 -8.30
C MET A 166 -4.33 -25.82 -8.77
N GLU A 167 -3.84 -25.27 -9.88
CA GLU A 167 -2.52 -25.62 -10.42
C GLU A 167 -1.42 -25.27 -9.43
N PHE A 168 -1.57 -24.18 -8.68
CA PHE A 168 -0.68 -23.81 -7.59
C PHE A 168 -0.68 -24.86 -6.48
N HIS A 169 -1.86 -25.30 -6.03
CA HIS A 169 -1.96 -26.37 -5.02
C HIS A 169 -1.33 -27.69 -5.51
N GLU A 170 -1.57 -28.07 -6.77
CA GLU A 170 -1.00 -29.26 -7.39
C GLU A 170 0.51 -29.14 -7.58
N ALA A 171 1.02 -27.98 -8.00
CA ALA A 171 2.46 -27.73 -8.09
C ALA A 171 3.15 -27.87 -6.73
N LEU A 172 2.51 -27.43 -5.65
CA LEU A 172 3.02 -27.59 -4.29
C LEU A 172 2.94 -29.03 -3.74
N LYS A 173 2.03 -29.86 -4.26
CA LYS A 173 1.95 -31.31 -3.93
C LYS A 173 3.11 -32.11 -4.49
N GLN A 174 3.66 -31.68 -5.62
CA GLN A 174 4.71 -32.42 -6.29
C GLN A 174 5.97 -32.47 -5.41
N GLU A 175 6.55 -33.66 -5.33
CA GLU A 175 7.77 -33.89 -4.55
C GLU A 175 8.89 -33.01 -5.11
N ARG A 176 9.51 -32.22 -4.23
CA ARG A 176 10.58 -31.29 -4.60
C ARG A 176 11.87 -32.03 -4.94
N PHE A 177 12.06 -33.20 -4.34
CA PHE A 177 13.25 -34.05 -4.50
C PHE A 177 12.84 -35.49 -4.81
N SER A 178 13.62 -36.21 -5.62
CA SER A 178 13.31 -37.61 -5.97
C SER A 178 13.53 -38.56 -4.78
N LYS A 179 12.54 -39.42 -4.49
CA LYS A 179 12.62 -40.46 -3.44
C LYS A 179 13.74 -41.48 -3.64
N ASP A 180 14.25 -41.66 -4.86
CA ASP A 180 15.39 -42.56 -5.12
C ASP A 180 16.71 -42.03 -4.52
N SER A 181 16.69 -40.80 -3.97
CA SER A 181 17.78 -40.21 -3.20
C SER A 181 17.54 -40.34 -1.69
N ASP A 182 17.62 -41.55 -1.15
CA ASP A 182 17.84 -41.78 0.30
C ASP A 182 19.18 -41.21 0.79
N GLN A 183 19.97 -40.64 -0.12
CA GLN A 183 21.19 -39.90 0.16
C GLN A 183 20.88 -38.46 0.54
N GLU A 184 21.60 -37.99 1.55
CA GLU A 184 21.80 -36.59 1.85
C GLU A 184 22.20 -35.78 0.58
N ILE A 185 21.31 -34.94 0.06
CA ILE A 185 21.55 -34.14 -1.14
C ILE A 185 21.91 -32.68 -0.83
N ILE A 186 22.53 -32.01 -1.80
CA ILE A 186 22.57 -30.55 -1.86
C ILE A 186 21.19 -30.08 -2.31
N GLY A 187 20.52 -29.26 -1.50
CA GLY A 187 19.15 -28.84 -1.78
C GLY A 187 19.04 -27.81 -2.92
N ASN A 188 17.81 -27.61 -3.40
CA ASN A 188 17.46 -26.56 -4.36
C ASN A 188 16.90 -25.33 -3.65
N THR A 189 16.90 -24.19 -4.33
CA THR A 189 16.14 -23.00 -3.93
C THR A 189 14.78 -22.98 -4.62
N ARG A 190 13.73 -22.57 -3.90
CA ARG A 190 12.37 -22.41 -4.43
C ARG A 190 11.95 -20.96 -4.31
N ARG A 191 11.30 -20.42 -5.33
CA ARG A 191 10.75 -19.08 -5.35
C ARG A 191 9.26 -19.18 -5.65
N ILE A 192 8.47 -18.50 -4.84
CA ILE A 192 7.02 -18.46 -4.97
C ILE A 192 6.60 -17.01 -4.95
N TYR A 193 5.83 -16.60 -5.95
CA TYR A 193 5.20 -15.29 -6.00
C TYR A 193 3.69 -15.47 -6.12
N ILE A 194 2.94 -14.72 -5.32
CA ILE A 194 1.47 -14.73 -5.36
C ILE A 194 1.00 -13.28 -5.41
N SER A 195 0.36 -12.93 -6.51
CA SER A 195 -0.32 -11.65 -6.66
C SER A 195 -1.66 -11.70 -5.94
N ASN A 196 -1.94 -10.69 -5.12
CA ASN A 196 -3.19 -10.48 -4.40
C ASN A 196 -3.72 -11.75 -3.70
N PRO A 197 -2.94 -12.48 -2.88
CA PRO A 197 -3.31 -13.79 -2.35
C PRO A 197 -4.68 -13.83 -1.65
N ASN A 198 -5.31 -15.01 -1.66
CA ASN A 198 -6.60 -15.30 -1.02
C ASN A 198 -6.48 -16.47 -0.03
N GLY A 199 -7.59 -16.82 0.61
CA GLY A 199 -7.66 -17.95 1.53
C GLY A 199 -7.17 -19.28 0.94
N VAL A 200 -7.39 -19.53 -0.35
CA VAL A 200 -7.00 -20.77 -1.04
C VAL A 200 -5.50 -20.86 -1.24
N SER A 201 -4.87 -19.78 -1.68
CA SER A 201 -3.42 -19.76 -1.88
C SER A 201 -2.67 -19.82 -0.54
N ILE A 202 -3.16 -19.12 0.50
CA ILE A 202 -2.61 -19.21 1.86
C ILE A 202 -2.78 -20.62 2.44
N LEU A 203 -3.96 -21.22 2.33
CA LEU A 203 -4.20 -22.58 2.82
C LEU A 203 -3.34 -23.61 2.07
N SER A 204 -3.12 -23.42 0.76
CA SER A 204 -2.26 -24.29 -0.05
C SER A 204 -0.81 -24.24 0.40
N LEU A 205 -0.27 -23.04 0.67
CA LEU A 205 1.07 -22.90 1.23
C LEU A 205 1.17 -23.58 2.60
N LEU A 206 0.20 -23.33 3.48
CA LEU A 206 0.13 -23.91 4.82
C LEU A 206 0.19 -25.45 4.79
N ARG A 207 -0.67 -26.07 3.98
CA ARG A 207 -0.77 -27.53 3.81
C ARG A 207 0.48 -28.18 3.25
N ARG A 208 1.34 -27.43 2.56
CA ARG A 208 2.49 -27.96 1.82
C ARG A 208 3.83 -27.48 2.37
N THR A 209 3.81 -26.73 3.47
CA THR A 209 5.03 -26.23 4.11
C THR A 209 5.74 -27.36 4.85
N PRO A 210 7.03 -27.64 4.57
CA PRO A 210 7.83 -28.59 5.34
C PRO A 210 8.08 -28.10 6.77
N ALA A 211 8.27 -29.03 7.71
CA ALA A 211 8.49 -28.72 9.14
C ALA A 211 9.64 -27.73 9.38
N SER A 212 10.71 -27.81 8.57
CA SER A 212 11.88 -26.92 8.59
C SER A 212 11.58 -25.46 8.27
N GLN A 213 10.44 -25.17 7.63
CA GLN A 213 10.11 -23.84 7.10
C GLN A 213 8.91 -23.19 7.81
N VAL A 214 8.20 -23.96 8.64
CA VAL A 214 6.96 -23.53 9.33
C VAL A 214 7.12 -22.20 10.05
N GLU A 215 8.23 -21.97 10.75
CA GLU A 215 8.41 -20.74 11.53
C GLU A 215 8.45 -19.48 10.64
N GLY A 216 9.05 -19.56 9.45
CA GLY A 216 9.06 -18.48 8.47
C GLY A 216 7.66 -18.21 7.92
N PHE A 217 6.93 -19.27 7.54
CA PHE A 217 5.57 -19.16 6.99
C PHE A 217 4.55 -18.63 8.00
N ARG A 218 4.62 -19.08 9.26
CA ARG A 218 3.79 -18.55 10.35
C ARG A 218 3.88 -17.04 10.47
N LYS A 219 5.11 -16.52 10.43
CA LYS A 219 5.35 -15.08 10.51
C LYS A 219 4.96 -14.34 9.24
N LEU A 220 5.22 -14.92 8.07
CA LEU A 220 4.76 -14.39 6.79
C LEU A 220 3.25 -14.14 6.82
N PHE A 221 2.47 -15.16 7.22
CA PHE A 221 1.01 -15.07 7.29
C PHE A 221 0.55 -14.06 8.36
N ALA A 222 1.15 -14.10 9.54
CA ALA A 222 0.82 -13.18 10.63
C ALA A 222 1.08 -11.71 10.27
N ASN A 223 2.15 -11.42 9.53
CA ASN A 223 2.49 -10.06 9.13
C ASN A 223 1.62 -9.59 7.96
N TYR A 224 1.45 -10.45 6.94
CA TYR A 224 0.67 -10.12 5.75
C TYR A 224 -0.82 -9.95 6.05
N LEU A 225 -1.42 -10.82 6.87
CA LEU A 225 -2.86 -10.78 7.17
C LEU A 225 -3.22 -9.81 8.31
N SER A 226 -2.25 -9.06 8.83
CA SER A 226 -2.51 -8.03 9.84
C SER A 226 -3.41 -6.92 9.27
N PRO A 227 -4.52 -6.57 9.93
CA PRO A 227 -5.34 -5.40 9.58
C PRO A 227 -4.60 -4.06 9.75
N SER A 228 -3.50 -4.07 10.50
CA SER A 228 -2.63 -2.92 10.74
C SER A 228 -1.19 -3.36 10.51
N PRO A 229 -0.78 -3.52 9.24
CA PRO A 229 0.52 -4.04 8.90
C PRO A 229 1.63 -3.06 9.33
N VAL A 230 2.75 -3.60 9.79
CA VAL A 230 3.89 -2.83 10.30
C VAL A 230 5.13 -3.22 9.50
N PRO A 231 6.00 -2.25 9.14
CA PRO A 231 7.21 -2.58 8.40
C PRO A 231 8.13 -3.48 9.24
N GLU A 232 8.61 -4.56 8.64
CA GLU A 232 9.55 -5.49 9.23
C GLU A 232 10.64 -5.84 8.21
N LEU A 233 11.89 -5.78 8.66
CA LEU A 233 13.09 -6.11 7.92
C LEU A 233 14.01 -6.73 8.96
N SER A 234 14.21 -8.04 8.87
CA SER A 234 15.06 -8.74 9.83
C SER A 234 15.61 -10.03 9.23
N LEU A 235 16.78 -10.41 9.73
CA LEU A 235 17.39 -11.70 9.49
C LEU A 235 17.64 -12.33 10.85
N ARG A 236 17.12 -13.53 11.07
CA ARG A 236 17.30 -14.26 12.31
C ARG A 236 17.62 -15.72 12.07
N GLU A 237 18.35 -16.29 13.01
CA GLU A 237 18.54 -17.73 13.14
C GLU A 237 17.29 -18.37 13.75
N THR A 238 16.99 -19.59 13.32
CA THR A 238 15.93 -20.42 13.87
C THR A 238 16.50 -21.78 14.24
N ASP A 239 16.05 -22.29 15.39
CA ASP A 239 16.32 -23.64 15.90
C ASP A 239 15.06 -24.52 15.88
N TRP A 240 13.96 -24.04 15.27
CA TRP A 240 12.63 -24.64 15.29
C TRP A 240 12.61 -26.13 14.92
N TRP A 241 13.34 -26.48 13.84
CA TRP A 241 13.44 -27.85 13.32
C TRP A 241 14.86 -28.14 12.87
N GLY A 242 15.80 -27.84 13.78
CA GLY A 242 17.23 -27.76 13.50
C GLY A 242 17.67 -26.36 13.10
N LEU A 243 18.98 -26.19 12.93
CA LEU A 243 19.58 -24.92 12.58
C LEU A 243 19.12 -24.46 11.19
N GLY A 244 18.57 -23.25 11.12
CA GLY A 244 18.18 -22.58 9.88
C GLY A 244 18.13 -21.07 10.05
N PHE A 245 17.63 -20.39 9.04
CA PHE A 245 17.46 -18.94 9.05
C PHE A 245 16.08 -18.54 8.52
N VAL A 246 15.61 -17.38 8.96
CA VAL A 246 14.44 -16.69 8.40
C VAL A 246 14.84 -15.24 8.12
N ILE A 247 14.64 -14.82 6.87
CA ILE A 247 14.72 -13.44 6.40
C ILE A 247 13.29 -12.95 6.21
N GLU A 248 12.95 -11.84 6.86
CA GLU A 248 11.62 -11.26 6.84
C GLU A 248 11.68 -9.87 6.21
N CYS A 249 10.79 -9.60 5.27
CA CYS A 249 10.63 -8.31 4.63
C CYS A 249 9.14 -8.04 4.43
N ASN A 250 8.52 -7.29 5.32
CA ASN A 250 7.14 -6.85 5.23
C ASN A 250 7.14 -5.33 5.07
N LEU A 251 6.66 -4.84 3.92
CA LEU A 251 6.68 -3.43 3.57
C LEU A 251 5.24 -2.98 3.33
N PRO A 252 4.55 -2.44 4.36
CA PRO A 252 3.29 -1.75 4.16
C PRO A 252 3.51 -0.35 3.58
N TYR A 253 2.67 0.03 2.63
CA TYR A 253 2.72 1.33 1.96
C TYR A 253 1.33 1.80 1.55
N LEU A 254 1.27 3.05 1.05
CA LEU A 254 0.04 3.65 0.56
C LEU A 254 0.12 3.91 -0.93
N ALA A 255 -0.94 3.56 -1.65
CA ALA A 255 -1.06 3.80 -3.08
C ALA A 255 -2.41 4.43 -3.40
N ILE A 256 -2.43 5.35 -4.38
CA ILE A 256 -3.65 5.94 -4.92
C ILE A 256 -4.11 5.09 -6.09
N SER A 257 -5.36 4.64 -6.05
CA SER A 257 -6.04 3.95 -7.15
C SER A 257 -7.46 4.48 -7.31
N THR A 258 -8.30 3.75 -8.04
CA THR A 258 -9.70 4.05 -8.29
C THR A 258 -10.61 2.94 -7.72
N HIS A 259 -11.87 3.26 -7.43
CA HIS A 259 -12.82 2.31 -6.85
C HIS A 259 -13.01 1.00 -7.64
N ASP A 260 -12.87 1.03 -8.97
CA ASP A 260 -12.93 -0.15 -9.85
C ASP A 260 -11.73 -1.09 -9.67
N ARG A 261 -10.63 -0.59 -9.09
CA ARG A 261 -9.39 -1.31 -8.80
C ARG A 261 -9.15 -1.43 -7.29
N SER A 262 -10.24 -1.45 -6.53
CA SER A 262 -10.16 -1.52 -5.08
C SER A 262 -10.09 -2.97 -4.59
N ASP A 263 -9.27 -3.23 -3.57
CA ASP A 263 -9.17 -4.56 -2.95
C ASP A 263 -10.54 -5.04 -2.44
N THR A 264 -11.08 -6.11 -3.00
CA THR A 264 -12.37 -6.69 -2.57
C THR A 264 -12.22 -7.74 -1.48
N ARG A 265 -10.99 -8.14 -1.14
CA ARG A 265 -10.75 -9.24 -0.21
C ARG A 265 -11.18 -8.86 1.21
N THR A 266 -11.82 -9.80 1.86
CA THR A 266 -12.30 -9.68 3.24
C THR A 266 -11.50 -10.63 4.13
N LEU A 267 -11.18 -10.16 5.34
CA LEU A 267 -10.64 -10.99 6.40
C LEU A 267 -11.75 -11.87 6.99
N SER A 268 -12.93 -11.27 7.19
CA SER A 268 -14.15 -11.93 7.64
C SER A 268 -15.36 -11.21 7.07
N LYS A 269 -16.57 -11.79 7.23
CA LYS A 269 -17.80 -11.33 6.56
C LYS A 269 -18.05 -9.81 6.61
N ASP A 270 -17.62 -9.14 7.68
CA ASP A 270 -17.86 -7.71 7.90
C ASP A 270 -16.58 -6.86 7.90
N LYS A 271 -15.41 -7.45 7.59
CA LYS A 271 -14.11 -6.79 7.73
C LYS A 271 -13.25 -6.96 6.49
N ASN A 272 -12.96 -5.84 5.83
CA ASN A 272 -11.98 -5.79 4.74
C ASN A 272 -10.58 -6.20 5.21
N LEU A 273 -9.81 -6.85 4.34
CA LEU A 273 -8.42 -7.18 4.62
C LEU A 273 -7.57 -5.91 4.79
N ARG A 274 -7.80 -4.92 3.92
CA ARG A 274 -7.07 -3.65 3.88
C ARG A 274 -7.98 -2.45 4.12
N ALA A 275 -7.42 -1.45 4.79
CA ALA A 275 -8.07 -0.15 4.94
C ALA A 275 -8.04 0.62 3.62
N ARG A 276 -9.15 1.29 3.30
CA ARG A 276 -9.38 2.03 2.08
C ARG A 276 -10.03 3.36 2.45
N ASP A 277 -9.44 4.48 2.03
CA ASP A 277 -9.99 5.81 2.28
C ASP A 277 -10.33 6.47 0.96
N ASP A 278 -11.59 6.84 0.76
CA ASP A 278 -11.97 7.68 -0.38
C ASP A 278 -11.24 9.04 -0.26
N ILE A 279 -10.63 9.47 -1.37
CA ILE A 279 -9.88 10.72 -1.47
C ILE A 279 -10.38 11.62 -2.61
N ASP A 280 -11.57 11.34 -3.17
CA ASP A 280 -12.20 12.21 -4.18
C ASP A 280 -12.41 13.62 -3.68
N PHE A 281 -12.59 13.78 -2.37
CA PHE A 281 -12.73 15.10 -1.74
C PHE A 281 -11.51 16.02 -1.97
N LEU A 282 -10.35 15.47 -2.37
CA LEU A 282 -9.17 16.26 -2.74
C LEU A 282 -9.38 17.04 -4.05
N ASN A 283 -10.29 16.58 -4.91
CA ASN A 283 -10.69 17.26 -6.14
C ASN A 283 -11.75 18.32 -5.83
N LEU A 284 -11.30 19.53 -5.50
CA LEU A 284 -12.19 20.66 -5.31
C LEU A 284 -12.55 21.24 -6.69
N ASN A 285 -13.82 21.16 -7.09
CA ASN A 285 -14.26 21.69 -8.39
C ASN A 285 -14.11 23.22 -8.45
N SER A 286 -13.06 23.70 -9.12
CA SER A 286 -12.93 25.12 -9.49
C SER A 286 -13.47 25.34 -10.90
N SER A 287 -14.43 26.25 -11.06
CA SER A 287 -14.99 26.67 -12.35
C SER A 287 -14.00 27.47 -13.22
N THR A 288 -12.79 27.71 -12.73
CA THR A 288 -11.81 28.66 -13.28
C THR A 288 -10.52 28.01 -13.78
N THR A 289 -10.28 26.72 -13.51
CA THR A 289 -9.05 26.03 -13.94
C THR A 289 -9.17 25.51 -15.38
N PRO A 290 -8.22 25.82 -16.28
CA PRO A 290 -8.18 25.25 -17.63
C PRO A 290 -8.14 23.71 -17.60
N ARG A 291 -8.92 23.07 -18.48
CA ARG A 291 -9.06 21.59 -18.58
C ARG A 291 -7.73 20.84 -18.65
N ASP A 292 -6.73 21.43 -19.32
CA ASP A 292 -5.42 20.81 -19.55
C ASP A 292 -4.54 20.79 -18.28
N GLN A 293 -4.76 21.71 -17.33
CA GLN A 293 -4.08 21.72 -16.03
C GLN A 293 -4.79 20.83 -14.99
N GLN A 294 -6.11 20.65 -15.11
CA GLN A 294 -6.89 19.76 -14.24
C GLN A 294 -6.52 18.28 -14.46
N GLN A 295 -6.25 17.84 -15.68
CA GLN A 295 -5.98 16.43 -15.98
C GLN A 295 -4.65 15.90 -15.45
N ARG A 296 -3.64 16.76 -15.22
CA ARG A 296 -2.32 16.31 -14.76
C ARG A 296 -2.17 16.30 -13.24
N SER A 297 -2.94 17.13 -12.53
CA SER A 297 -2.69 17.42 -11.11
C SER A 297 -3.79 16.95 -10.16
N CYS A 298 -5.01 16.71 -10.64
CA CYS A 298 -6.11 16.15 -9.84
C CYS A 298 -5.89 14.67 -9.51
N VAL A 299 -6.48 14.19 -8.41
CA VAL A 299 -6.62 12.74 -8.21
C VAL A 299 -7.61 12.19 -9.24
N PRO A 300 -7.53 10.90 -9.63
CA PRO A 300 -8.52 10.29 -10.49
C PRO A 300 -9.95 10.48 -9.97
N GLU A 301 -10.96 10.41 -10.85
CA GLU A 301 -12.34 10.29 -10.37
C GLU A 301 -12.52 8.96 -9.64
N LYS A 302 -13.26 8.97 -8.52
CA LYS A 302 -13.44 7.78 -7.66
C LYS A 302 -12.11 7.29 -7.06
N ALA A 303 -11.21 8.22 -6.75
CA ALA A 303 -9.93 7.96 -6.16
C ALA A 303 -10.02 7.44 -4.72
N VAL A 304 -9.23 6.41 -4.46
CA VAL A 304 -9.12 5.75 -3.16
C VAL A 304 -7.66 5.64 -2.78
N LEU A 305 -7.34 5.95 -1.53
CA LEU A 305 -6.06 5.67 -0.91
C LEU A 305 -6.11 4.29 -0.26
N HIS A 306 -5.26 3.39 -0.75
CA HIS A 306 -5.18 2.01 -0.32
C HIS A 306 -3.99 1.78 0.59
N VAL A 307 -4.21 0.98 1.64
CA VAL A 307 -3.12 0.29 2.32
C VAL A 307 -2.78 -0.96 1.52
N ALA A 308 -1.52 -1.07 1.09
CA ALA A 308 -0.96 -2.21 0.38
C ALA A 308 0.20 -2.80 1.19
N VAL A 309 0.50 -4.08 0.98
CA VAL A 309 1.59 -4.79 1.63
C VAL A 309 2.35 -5.64 0.63
N PHE A 310 3.66 -5.42 0.56
CA PHE A 310 4.60 -6.35 -0.06
C PHE A 310 5.26 -7.17 1.06
N SER A 311 4.99 -8.47 1.11
CA SER A 311 5.52 -9.35 2.15
C SER A 311 6.33 -10.50 1.56
N LEU A 312 7.64 -10.42 1.71
CA LEU A 312 8.63 -11.38 1.27
C LEU A 312 9.25 -12.09 2.49
N MET A 313 9.34 -13.41 2.41
CA MET A 313 10.01 -14.24 3.41
C MET A 313 10.97 -15.19 2.71
N ILE A 314 12.19 -15.34 3.23
CA ILE A 314 13.16 -16.35 2.78
C ILE A 314 13.57 -17.20 3.96
N THR A 315 13.30 -18.49 3.92
CA THR A 315 13.64 -19.43 4.99
C THR A 315 14.40 -20.62 4.43
N GLY A 316 15.33 -21.18 5.21
CA GLY A 316 16.12 -22.31 4.75
C GLY A 316 17.05 -22.87 5.82
N ARG A 317 17.55 -24.08 5.56
CA ARG A 317 18.61 -24.71 6.38
C ARG A 317 20.01 -24.30 5.91
N SER A 318 20.15 -23.90 4.64
CA SER A 318 21.39 -23.37 4.09
C SER A 318 21.13 -22.41 2.94
N GLU A 319 22.18 -21.71 2.53
CA GLU A 319 22.17 -20.85 1.36
C GLU A 319 21.77 -21.59 0.07
N GLN A 320 22.12 -22.88 -0.04
CA GLN A 320 21.75 -23.73 -1.18
C GLN A 320 20.34 -24.31 -1.07
N HIS A 321 19.82 -24.43 0.15
CA HIS A 321 18.48 -24.94 0.41
C HIS A 321 17.61 -23.91 1.12
N SER A 322 16.94 -23.08 0.31
CA SER A 322 16.01 -22.07 0.79
C SER A 322 14.69 -22.05 0.01
N THR A 323 13.67 -21.47 0.62
CA THR A 323 12.39 -21.16 -0.02
C THR A 323 12.13 -19.67 0.19
N THR A 324 11.88 -18.97 -0.91
CA THR A 324 11.45 -17.58 -0.93
C THR A 324 9.97 -17.54 -1.29
N VAL A 325 9.17 -16.84 -0.50
CA VAL A 325 7.74 -16.61 -0.78
C VAL A 325 7.45 -15.11 -0.72
N CYS A 326 6.81 -14.60 -1.75
CA CYS A 326 6.38 -13.22 -1.89
C CYS A 326 4.85 -13.17 -2.03
N LEU A 327 4.22 -12.44 -1.11
CA LEU A 327 2.81 -12.10 -1.12
C LEU A 327 2.72 -10.60 -1.43
N ASP A 328 2.20 -10.24 -2.61
CA ASP A 328 2.18 -8.84 -3.07
C ASP A 328 0.76 -8.35 -3.30
N ASP A 329 0.44 -7.16 -2.79
CA ASP A 329 -0.80 -6.46 -3.05
C ASP A 329 -0.62 -5.59 -4.31
N GLU A 330 -1.15 -6.05 -5.44
CA GLU A 330 -0.99 -5.40 -6.77
C GLU A 330 -2.31 -4.89 -7.36
N PHE A 331 -3.43 -5.00 -6.65
CA PHE A 331 -4.77 -4.67 -7.18
C PHE A 331 -4.90 -3.23 -7.73
N PHE A 332 -4.02 -2.31 -7.34
CA PHE A 332 -3.98 -0.92 -7.83
C PHE A 332 -3.10 -0.71 -9.06
N ASP A 333 -2.26 -1.66 -9.44
CA ASP A 333 -1.34 -1.52 -10.55
C ASP A 333 -2.03 -1.61 -11.91
N GLN A 334 -1.46 -0.93 -12.90
CA GLN A 334 -1.92 -1.04 -14.29
C GLN A 334 -1.38 -2.29 -14.97
N GLU A 335 -0.15 -2.66 -14.65
CA GLU A 335 0.55 -3.79 -15.23
C GLU A 335 0.85 -4.80 -14.12
N SER A 336 0.51 -6.06 -14.40
CA SER A 336 0.79 -7.19 -13.52
C SER A 336 2.27 -7.54 -13.60
N ARG A 337 2.94 -7.79 -12.46
CA ARG A 337 4.30 -8.35 -12.47
C ARG A 337 4.37 -9.76 -13.07
N LEU A 338 3.25 -10.47 -13.04
CA LEU A 338 3.12 -11.77 -13.67
C LEU A 338 2.79 -11.58 -15.15
N MET A 339 3.75 -11.94 -15.98
CA MET A 339 3.61 -11.92 -17.43
C MET A 339 2.80 -13.12 -17.93
N SER A 340 1.95 -12.87 -18.92
CA SER A 340 1.28 -13.93 -19.69
C SER A 340 2.27 -14.64 -20.62
N ASP A 341 1.88 -15.82 -21.09
CA ASP A 341 2.72 -16.59 -22.01
C ASP A 341 2.95 -15.82 -23.32
N GLU A 342 1.97 -15.04 -23.79
CA GLU A 342 2.12 -14.17 -24.96
C GLU A 342 3.12 -13.02 -24.73
N GLU A 343 3.14 -12.43 -23.54
CA GLU A 343 4.08 -11.36 -23.19
C GLU A 343 5.52 -11.89 -23.18
N ILE A 344 5.73 -13.10 -22.66
CA ILE A 344 7.05 -13.75 -22.59
C ILE A 344 7.60 -14.06 -23.97
N GLU A 345 6.76 -14.58 -24.86
CA GLU A 345 7.12 -14.80 -26.26
C GLU A 345 7.54 -13.50 -26.94
N SER A 346 6.86 -12.39 -26.62
CA SER A 346 7.16 -11.08 -27.20
C SER A 346 8.45 -10.44 -26.66
N LEU A 347 8.78 -10.65 -25.39
CA LEU A 347 9.94 -10.07 -24.70
C LEU A 347 11.21 -10.94 -24.78
N ALA A 348 11.14 -12.10 -25.43
CA ALA A 348 12.24 -13.05 -25.59
C ALA A 348 12.86 -13.51 -24.26
N GLY A 349 12.03 -13.65 -23.21
CA GLY A 349 12.44 -14.15 -21.91
C GLY A 349 11.51 -13.72 -20.78
N ARG A 350 11.53 -14.49 -19.68
CA ARG A 350 10.77 -14.19 -18.47
C ARG A 350 11.63 -13.41 -17.46
N GLU A 351 10.99 -12.47 -16.76
CA GLU A 351 11.54 -11.74 -15.63
C GLU A 351 11.01 -12.35 -14.35
N ASP A 352 11.88 -12.44 -13.34
CA ASP A 352 11.52 -12.91 -12.02
C ASP A 352 10.53 -11.90 -11.41
N PRO A 353 9.27 -12.27 -11.09
CA PRO A 353 8.25 -11.31 -10.67
C PRO A 353 8.54 -10.68 -9.29
N ILE A 354 9.43 -11.27 -8.49
CA ILE A 354 9.82 -10.73 -7.19
C ILE A 354 10.87 -9.62 -7.38
N THR A 355 11.86 -9.86 -8.24
CA THR A 355 13.01 -8.96 -8.44
C THR A 355 12.91 -8.05 -9.66
N LEU A 356 11.99 -8.33 -10.57
CA LEU A 356 11.82 -7.65 -11.87
C LEU A 356 13.13 -7.59 -12.66
N GLN A 357 13.87 -8.69 -12.60
CA GLN A 357 15.11 -8.87 -13.34
C GLN A 357 15.07 -10.18 -14.10
N PRO A 358 15.79 -10.30 -15.23
CA PRO A 358 15.82 -11.53 -16.00
C PRO A 358 16.27 -12.72 -15.16
N GLU A 359 15.48 -13.79 -15.15
CA GLU A 359 15.63 -14.95 -14.26
C GLU A 359 17.00 -15.63 -14.39
N PHE A 360 17.54 -15.64 -15.60
CA PHE A 360 18.77 -16.35 -15.96
C PHE A 360 20.07 -15.62 -15.56
N LYS A 361 20.00 -14.42 -14.97
CA LYS A 361 21.21 -13.57 -14.78
C LYS A 361 22.10 -13.92 -13.59
N ARG A 362 21.73 -14.88 -12.73
CA ARG A 362 22.57 -15.69 -11.81
C ARG A 362 21.71 -16.15 -10.63
N ALA A 363 21.87 -17.39 -10.20
CA ALA A 363 21.42 -17.78 -8.88
C ALA A 363 22.17 -16.92 -7.83
N ARG A 364 21.43 -16.40 -6.85
CA ARG A 364 21.92 -15.43 -5.84
C ARG A 364 21.80 -16.04 -4.47
N SER A 365 22.69 -15.64 -3.56
CA SER A 365 22.48 -15.94 -2.14
C SER A 365 21.12 -15.40 -1.68
N PRO A 366 20.45 -16.04 -0.70
CA PRO A 366 19.19 -15.54 -0.13
C PRO A 366 19.25 -14.06 0.27
N ARG A 367 20.38 -13.63 0.84
CA ARG A 367 20.63 -12.25 1.26
C ARG A 367 20.74 -11.30 0.07
N ALA A 368 21.48 -11.67 -0.98
CA ALA A 368 21.57 -10.84 -2.19
C ALA A 368 20.24 -10.78 -2.94
N TYR A 369 19.50 -11.90 -2.97
CA TYR A 369 18.17 -11.95 -3.58
C TYR A 369 17.19 -11.01 -2.87
N LEU A 370 17.16 -11.02 -1.53
CA LEU A 370 16.40 -10.05 -0.74
C LEU A 370 16.73 -8.61 -1.12
N LEU A 371 18.02 -8.26 -1.20
CA LEU A 371 18.42 -6.88 -1.45
C LEU A 371 17.97 -6.37 -2.81
N VAL A 372 17.99 -7.24 -3.83
CA VAL A 372 17.47 -6.87 -5.16
C VAL A 372 15.95 -6.69 -5.12
N ALA A 373 15.22 -7.59 -4.46
CA ALA A 373 13.77 -7.47 -4.30
C ALA A 373 13.39 -6.20 -3.53
N LEU A 374 14.13 -5.90 -2.45
CA LEU A 374 13.94 -4.72 -1.62
C LEU A 374 14.26 -3.43 -2.38
N GLU A 375 15.33 -3.41 -3.19
CA GLU A 375 15.66 -2.28 -4.08
C GLU A 375 14.47 -1.97 -5.01
N GLY A 376 14.00 -2.96 -5.76
CA GLY A 376 12.90 -2.77 -6.71
C GLY A 376 11.59 -2.37 -6.04
N GLN A 377 11.27 -2.96 -4.89
CA GLN A 377 10.04 -2.59 -4.18
C GLN A 377 10.13 -1.20 -3.53
N LEU A 378 11.27 -0.81 -2.97
CA LEU A 378 11.42 0.53 -2.38
C LEU A 378 11.37 1.63 -3.43
N GLU A 379 11.88 1.39 -4.63
CA GLU A 379 11.71 2.31 -5.76
C GLU A 379 10.22 2.59 -6.00
N ARG A 380 9.42 1.54 -6.15
CA ARG A 380 7.97 1.66 -6.35
C ARG A 380 7.27 2.36 -5.19
N ILE A 381 7.60 2.00 -3.95
CA ILE A 381 6.98 2.62 -2.77
C ILE A 381 7.29 4.12 -2.70
N VAL A 382 8.53 4.51 -2.97
CA VAL A 382 8.93 5.92 -3.00
C VAL A 382 8.11 6.67 -4.06
N ASP A 383 7.93 6.08 -5.25
CA ASP A 383 7.13 6.69 -6.32
C ASP A 383 5.65 6.85 -5.92
N TYR A 384 5.02 5.84 -5.30
CA TYR A 384 3.64 5.97 -4.81
C TYR A 384 3.49 7.05 -3.74
N HIS A 385 4.41 7.08 -2.77
CA HIS A 385 4.36 8.05 -1.68
C HIS A 385 4.64 9.47 -2.18
N ALA A 386 5.59 9.65 -3.11
CA ALA A 386 5.86 10.93 -3.75
C ALA A 386 4.64 11.43 -4.55
N ASN A 387 4.02 10.55 -5.35
CA ASN A 387 2.79 10.90 -6.05
C ASN A 387 1.68 11.31 -5.06
N ALA A 388 1.46 10.56 -3.97
CA ALA A 388 0.46 10.92 -2.97
C ALA A 388 0.75 12.27 -2.30
N GLN A 389 2.02 12.55 -1.99
CA GLN A 389 2.46 13.85 -1.47
C GLN A 389 2.15 14.98 -2.47
N ASP A 390 2.46 14.80 -3.75
CA ASP A 390 2.18 15.79 -4.80
C ASP A 390 0.68 16.07 -4.94
N ARG A 391 -0.18 15.03 -4.86
CA ARG A 391 -1.64 15.19 -4.86
C ARG A 391 -2.14 15.99 -3.67
N LEU A 392 -1.61 15.73 -2.47
CA LEU A 392 -1.97 16.48 -1.27
C LEU A 392 -1.53 17.94 -1.38
N LYS A 393 -0.31 18.19 -1.85
CA LYS A 393 0.21 19.53 -2.09
C LYS A 393 -0.68 20.32 -3.05
N TYR A 394 -0.99 19.72 -4.20
CA TYR A 394 -1.85 20.34 -5.20
C TYR A 394 -3.26 20.64 -4.64
N SER A 395 -3.81 19.73 -3.82
CA SER A 395 -5.12 19.93 -3.20
C SER A 395 -5.14 21.15 -2.25
N ILE A 396 -4.06 21.41 -1.50
CA ILE A 396 -3.90 22.64 -0.70
C ILE A 396 -3.86 23.87 -1.59
N GLU A 397 -3.08 23.84 -2.67
CA GLU A 397 -2.96 24.95 -3.63
C GLU A 397 -4.33 25.28 -4.23
N LEU A 398 -5.08 24.26 -4.65
CA LEU A 398 -6.43 24.39 -5.18
C LEU A 398 -7.40 24.99 -4.16
N TYR A 399 -7.35 24.52 -2.91
CA TYR A 399 -8.17 25.06 -1.82
C TYR A 399 -7.94 26.56 -1.62
N ASN A 400 -6.70 27.03 -1.75
CA ASN A 400 -6.34 28.45 -1.64
C ASN A 400 -6.87 29.32 -2.79
N THR A 401 -7.15 28.73 -3.97
CA THR A 401 -7.66 29.48 -5.13
C THR A 401 -9.18 29.66 -5.15
N ILE A 402 -9.92 28.85 -4.40
CA ILE A 402 -11.38 28.87 -4.42
C ILE A 402 -11.88 30.01 -3.54
N SER A 403 -12.79 30.83 -4.10
CA SER A 403 -13.43 31.98 -3.46
C SER A 403 -14.16 31.62 -2.15
N GLU A 404 -14.53 32.64 -1.39
CA GLU A 404 -14.97 32.57 0.01
C GLU A 404 -16.26 31.78 0.26
N ASP A 405 -17.04 31.43 -0.77
CA ASP A 405 -18.31 30.73 -0.59
C ASP A 405 -18.13 29.30 -0.04
N ARG A 406 -18.67 29.09 1.16
CA ARG A 406 -18.73 27.78 1.84
C ARG A 406 -19.51 26.78 0.98
N SER A 407 -18.77 25.96 0.25
CA SER A 407 -19.32 24.71 -0.28
C SER A 407 -19.20 23.60 0.78
N PRO A 408 -20.18 22.69 0.88
CA PRO A 408 -20.06 21.48 1.71
C PRO A 408 -18.78 20.67 1.43
N ALA A 409 -18.25 20.75 0.20
CA ALA A 409 -17.00 20.12 -0.20
C ALA A 409 -15.79 20.69 0.55
N MET A 410 -15.75 22.00 0.83
CA MET A 410 -14.67 22.61 1.61
C MET A 410 -14.69 22.19 3.07
N ASP A 411 -15.88 22.11 3.68
CA ASP A 411 -16.02 21.62 5.06
C ASP A 411 -15.60 20.15 5.18
N GLN A 412 -15.92 19.34 4.16
CA GLN A 412 -15.46 17.96 4.07
C GLN A 412 -13.93 17.87 3.93
N TRP A 413 -13.34 18.73 3.10
CA TRP A 413 -11.90 18.82 2.91
C TRP A 413 -11.16 19.15 4.21
N ILE A 414 -11.58 20.20 4.93
CA ILE A 414 -10.96 20.60 6.21
C ILE A 414 -10.93 19.43 7.21
N LYS A 415 -12.00 18.62 7.25
CA LYS A 415 -12.13 17.50 8.18
C LYS A 415 -11.30 16.28 7.77
N ARG A 416 -11.31 15.91 6.49
CA ARG A 416 -10.71 14.65 6.00
C ARG A 416 -9.24 14.79 5.63
N PHE A 417 -8.81 15.94 5.12
CA PHE A 417 -7.42 16.19 4.70
C PHE A 417 -6.38 15.82 5.78
N PRO A 418 -6.48 16.29 7.04
CA PRO A 418 -5.47 15.95 8.06
C PRO A 418 -5.44 14.45 8.40
N LEU A 419 -6.55 13.73 8.23
CA LEU A 419 -6.59 12.28 8.48
C LEU A 419 -5.74 11.53 7.45
N ILE A 420 -5.90 11.88 6.17
CA ILE A 420 -5.12 11.30 5.06
C ILE A 420 -3.64 11.67 5.18
N LEU A 421 -3.34 12.94 5.45
CA LEU A 421 -1.97 13.40 5.63
C LEU A 421 -1.28 12.66 6.79
N ASN A 422 -1.94 12.54 7.94
CA ASN A 422 -1.38 11.83 9.10
C ASN A 422 -1.15 10.35 8.82
N LYS A 423 -2.03 9.70 8.05
CA LYS A 423 -1.84 8.31 7.64
C LYS A 423 -0.61 8.17 6.74
N LEU A 424 -0.43 9.07 5.77
CA LEU A 424 0.74 9.06 4.88
C LEU A 424 2.04 9.32 5.64
N VAL A 425 2.07 10.30 6.55
CA VAL A 425 3.20 10.54 7.46
C VAL A 425 3.51 9.29 8.27
N HIS A 426 2.51 8.64 8.87
CA HIS A 426 2.72 7.46 9.70
C HIS A 426 3.33 6.29 8.94
N PHE A 427 2.80 5.95 7.75
CA PHE A 427 3.33 4.84 6.95
C PHE A 427 4.73 5.16 6.43
N ASN A 428 4.94 6.37 5.90
CA ASN A 428 6.21 6.76 5.32
C ASN A 428 7.34 6.86 6.36
N SER A 429 7.07 7.47 7.52
CA SER A 429 8.04 7.56 8.63
C SER A 429 8.45 6.20 9.15
N ARG A 430 7.48 5.32 9.47
CA ARG A 430 7.78 3.98 9.98
C ARG A 430 8.55 3.12 9.00
N LEU A 431 8.21 3.19 7.72
CA LEU A 431 8.95 2.49 6.67
C LEU A 431 10.39 3.00 6.60
N GLY A 432 10.57 4.33 6.55
CA GLY A 432 11.88 4.96 6.55
C GLY A 432 12.72 4.60 7.78
N GLU A 433 12.13 4.61 8.97
CA GLU A 433 12.77 4.21 10.23
C GLU A 433 13.24 2.75 10.18
N LYS A 434 12.38 1.82 9.73
CA LYS A 434 12.73 0.40 9.68
C LYS A 434 13.80 0.10 8.63
N VAL A 435 13.73 0.73 7.45
CA VAL A 435 14.79 0.63 6.44
C VAL A 435 16.10 1.23 6.95
N ASN A 436 16.04 2.36 7.66
CA ASN A 436 17.23 2.96 8.25
C ASN A 436 17.85 2.05 9.31
N HIS A 437 17.06 1.50 10.22
CA HIS A 437 17.52 0.52 11.22
C HIS A 437 18.18 -0.69 10.55
N PHE A 438 17.57 -1.23 9.49
CA PHE A 438 18.18 -2.31 8.72
C PHE A 438 19.57 -1.91 8.18
N LEU A 439 19.70 -0.71 7.62
CA LEU A 439 20.97 -0.21 7.09
C LEU A 439 22.01 0.05 8.19
N THR A 440 21.61 0.57 9.36
CA THR A 440 22.54 0.98 10.43
C THR A 440 22.91 -0.15 11.37
N ASP A 441 21.95 -0.97 11.77
CA ASP A 441 22.09 -1.92 12.87
C ASP A 441 22.22 -3.36 12.38
N ASP A 442 21.45 -3.76 11.36
CA ASP A 442 21.49 -5.14 10.85
C ASP A 442 22.62 -5.33 9.84
N ALA A 443 22.56 -4.62 8.71
CA ALA A 443 23.56 -4.69 7.64
C ALA A 443 24.83 -3.90 7.98
N MET A 444 24.73 -2.92 8.89
CA MET A 444 25.79 -2.00 9.29
C MET A 444 26.54 -1.44 8.08
N VAL A 445 25.82 -0.76 7.20
CA VAL A 445 26.34 -0.24 5.94
C VAL A 445 27.21 0.99 6.21
N GLY A 446 28.50 0.88 5.91
CA GLY A 446 29.45 1.97 6.06
C GLY A 446 29.23 3.13 5.09
N SER A 447 30.01 4.20 5.29
CA SER A 447 29.97 5.38 4.41
C SER A 447 30.29 5.06 2.95
N ASP A 448 31.12 4.04 2.71
CA ASP A 448 31.50 3.48 1.41
C ASP A 448 30.42 2.61 0.74
N GLY A 449 29.31 2.38 1.44
CA GLY A 449 28.20 1.54 0.99
C GLY A 449 28.46 0.05 1.14
N ILE A 450 29.44 -0.34 1.96
CA ILE A 450 29.81 -1.73 2.21
C ILE A 450 29.14 -2.24 3.49
N PRO A 451 28.54 -3.44 3.52
CA PRO A 451 27.98 -4.01 4.74
C PRO A 451 29.07 -4.59 5.65
N TYR A 452 29.02 -4.24 6.94
CA TYR A 452 29.91 -4.76 7.98
C TYR A 452 29.20 -5.64 9.00
N GLY A 453 27.86 -5.75 8.93
CA GLY A 453 27.08 -6.59 9.83
C GLY A 453 27.57 -8.04 9.76
N PRO A 454 27.70 -8.77 10.89
CA PRO A 454 28.31 -10.10 10.92
C PRO A 454 27.69 -11.08 9.91
N LEU A 455 26.36 -11.05 9.78
CA LEU A 455 25.61 -11.89 8.84
C LEU A 455 25.53 -11.33 7.42
N TRP A 456 26.00 -10.11 7.17
CA TRP A 456 25.88 -9.38 5.90
C TRP A 456 27.22 -9.12 5.20
N GLN A 457 28.33 -9.05 5.93
CA GLN A 457 29.68 -8.80 5.43
C GLN A 457 30.13 -9.74 4.30
N GLY A 458 29.61 -10.97 4.24
CA GLY A 458 29.90 -11.90 3.14
C GLY A 458 29.44 -11.39 1.75
N LEU A 459 28.48 -10.46 1.70
CA LEU A 459 27.98 -9.87 0.45
C LEU A 459 28.99 -8.95 -0.25
N GLN A 460 30.12 -8.64 0.38
CA GLN A 460 31.21 -7.91 -0.27
C GLN A 460 31.73 -8.62 -1.53
N ALA A 461 31.59 -9.95 -1.59
CA ALA A 461 31.92 -10.75 -2.76
C ALA A 461 30.86 -10.70 -3.88
N GLU A 462 29.71 -10.06 -3.64
CA GLU A 462 28.57 -10.01 -4.57
C GLU A 462 28.32 -8.56 -5.04
N PRO A 463 28.91 -8.11 -6.17
CA PRO A 463 28.80 -6.72 -6.63
C PRO A 463 27.36 -6.24 -6.84
N GLY A 464 26.46 -7.16 -7.24
CA GLY A 464 25.03 -6.87 -7.39
C GLY A 464 24.38 -6.47 -6.06
N ALA A 465 24.70 -7.17 -4.97
CA ALA A 465 24.18 -6.87 -3.64
C ALA A 465 24.66 -5.50 -3.13
N ILE A 466 25.92 -5.14 -3.41
CA ILE A 466 26.47 -3.82 -3.05
C ILE A 466 25.78 -2.70 -3.84
N LYS A 467 25.47 -2.93 -5.13
CA LYS A 467 24.69 -1.98 -5.93
C LYS A 467 23.30 -1.77 -5.30
N SER A 468 22.61 -2.86 -4.97
CA SER A 468 21.29 -2.79 -4.36
C SER A 468 21.31 -2.10 -2.99
N LEU A 469 22.30 -2.36 -2.13
CA LEU A 469 22.44 -1.67 -0.83
C LEU A 469 22.59 -0.15 -0.99
N ARG A 470 23.37 0.30 -1.98
CA ARG A 470 23.52 1.73 -2.27
C ARG A 470 22.22 2.34 -2.76
N ALA A 471 21.46 1.63 -3.60
CA ALA A 471 20.15 2.07 -4.06
C ALA A 471 19.14 2.14 -2.90
N ILE A 472 19.07 1.11 -2.04
CA ILE A 472 18.24 1.09 -0.83
C ILE A 472 18.56 2.29 0.08
N ARG A 473 19.85 2.61 0.29
CA ARG A 473 20.25 3.80 1.06
C ARG A 473 19.76 5.10 0.42
N ARG A 474 19.74 5.17 -0.92
CA ARG A 474 19.18 6.32 -1.67
C ARG A 474 17.67 6.42 -1.44
N TYR A 475 16.93 5.33 -1.61
CA TYR A 475 15.48 5.31 -1.39
C TYR A 475 15.11 5.63 0.07
N CYS A 476 15.89 5.15 1.05
CA CYS A 476 15.74 5.54 2.44
C CYS A 476 15.88 7.06 2.66
N SER A 477 16.82 7.70 1.95
CA SER A 477 16.96 9.16 1.98
C SER A 477 15.75 9.85 1.34
N GLN A 478 15.25 9.32 0.21
CA GLN A 478 14.07 9.87 -0.47
C GLN A 478 12.80 9.73 0.38
N LEU A 479 12.61 8.62 1.11
CA LEU A 479 11.52 8.46 2.08
C LEU A 479 11.59 9.54 3.16
N ARG A 480 12.79 9.89 3.65
CA ARG A 480 12.97 10.97 4.62
C ARG A 480 12.64 12.35 4.03
N ASP A 481 13.01 12.59 2.78
CA ASP A 481 12.72 13.84 2.07
C ASP A 481 11.20 14.00 1.83
N ILE A 482 10.51 12.91 1.44
CA ILE A 482 9.04 12.84 1.38
C ILE A 482 8.46 13.16 2.74
N ASN A 483 8.95 12.53 3.82
CA ASN A 483 8.44 12.79 5.17
C ASN A 483 8.57 14.26 5.55
N THR A 484 9.72 14.88 5.26
CA THR A 484 9.96 16.30 5.51
C THR A 484 8.95 17.17 4.75
N GLY A 485 8.69 16.86 3.48
CA GLY A 485 7.71 17.61 2.72
C GLY A 485 6.26 17.36 3.17
N LEU A 486 5.91 16.18 3.68
CA LEU A 486 4.61 15.92 4.30
C LEU A 486 4.43 16.73 5.60
N GLU A 487 5.49 16.89 6.39
CA GLU A 487 5.46 17.77 7.57
C GLU A 487 5.27 19.24 7.17
N HIS A 488 5.92 19.72 6.10
CA HIS A 488 5.62 21.05 5.57
C HIS A 488 4.16 21.20 5.10
N LEU A 489 3.55 20.15 4.54
CA LEU A 489 2.11 20.19 4.20
C LEU A 489 1.22 20.29 5.44
N ARG A 490 1.65 19.73 6.59
CA ARG A 490 0.93 19.86 7.85
C ARG A 490 0.93 21.31 8.33
N GLU A 491 2.07 21.98 8.24
CA GLU A 491 2.19 23.41 8.54
C GLU A 491 1.33 24.26 7.60
N ALA A 492 1.43 24.01 6.28
CA ALA A 492 0.64 24.71 5.28
C ALA A 492 -0.88 24.53 5.49
N TYR A 493 -1.33 23.33 5.86
CA TYR A 493 -2.73 23.08 6.19
C TYR A 493 -3.19 23.91 7.39
N GLU A 494 -2.40 23.99 8.46
CA GLU A 494 -2.75 24.77 9.63
C GLU A 494 -2.83 26.27 9.32
N ASP A 495 -1.97 26.79 8.44
CA ASP A 495 -2.04 28.17 8.00
C ASP A 495 -3.29 28.46 7.17
N VAL A 496 -3.67 27.56 6.25
CA VAL A 496 -4.93 27.65 5.50
C VAL A 496 -6.14 27.65 6.44
N ARG A 497 -6.12 26.75 7.43
CA ARG A 497 -7.19 26.64 8.43
C ARG A 497 -7.31 27.89 9.29
N ARG A 498 -6.18 28.47 9.74
CA ARG A 498 -6.15 29.72 10.52
C ARG A 498 -6.64 30.91 9.70
N LYS A 499 -6.16 31.04 8.45
CA LYS A 499 -6.56 32.12 7.55
C LYS A 499 -8.08 32.13 7.36
N ARG A 500 -8.67 30.97 7.01
CA ARG A 500 -10.13 30.83 6.88
C ARG A 500 -10.91 31.13 8.15
N LYS A 501 -10.38 30.77 9.33
CA LYS A 501 -11.02 31.10 10.61
C LYS A 501 -11.03 32.61 10.86
N ASN A 502 -9.95 33.30 10.49
CA ASN A 502 -9.84 34.75 10.62
C ASN A 502 -10.74 35.47 9.61
N ASP A 503 -10.76 35.01 8.36
CA ASP A 503 -11.64 35.54 7.31
C ASP A 503 -13.11 35.40 7.75
N TYR A 504 -13.48 34.26 8.33
CA TYR A 504 -14.81 34.04 8.91
C TYR A 504 -15.14 35.00 10.06
N ALA A 505 -14.19 35.24 10.97
CA ALA A 505 -14.41 36.19 12.06
C ALA A 505 -14.61 37.61 11.52
N ALA A 506 -13.88 37.99 10.47
CA ALA A 506 -14.02 39.28 9.80
C ALA A 506 -15.37 39.41 9.06
N GLU A 507 -15.78 38.38 8.31
CA GLU A 507 -17.09 38.33 7.64
C GLU A 507 -18.26 38.38 8.63
N GLN A 508 -18.18 37.66 9.74
CA GLN A 508 -19.23 37.68 10.76
C GLN A 508 -19.34 39.09 11.36
N GLN A 509 -18.21 39.73 11.65
CA GLN A 509 -18.19 41.10 12.16
C GLN A 509 -18.76 42.11 11.15
N THR A 510 -18.49 41.97 9.85
CA THR A 510 -19.06 42.84 8.82
C THR A 510 -20.56 42.61 8.65
N ARG A 511 -21.03 41.36 8.68
CA ARG A 511 -22.47 41.02 8.66
C ARG A 511 -23.20 41.58 9.87
N ASP A 512 -22.67 41.38 11.07
CA ASP A 512 -23.29 41.87 12.31
C ASP A 512 -23.40 43.41 12.28
N ARG A 513 -22.35 44.11 11.80
CA ARG A 513 -22.38 45.56 11.60
C ARG A 513 -23.40 46.00 10.55
N THR A 514 -23.56 45.24 9.47
CA THR A 514 -24.53 45.54 8.41
C THR A 514 -25.97 45.32 8.90
N ILE A 515 -26.22 44.24 9.64
CA ILE A 515 -27.51 43.95 10.28
C ILE A 515 -27.85 45.05 11.29
N GLU A 516 -26.89 45.50 12.10
CA GLU A 516 -27.10 46.62 13.01
C GLU A 516 -27.51 47.89 12.26
N GLN A 517 -26.82 48.24 11.17
CA GLN A 517 -27.15 49.41 10.34
C GLN A 517 -28.54 49.31 9.71
N VAL A 518 -28.89 48.15 9.15
CA VAL A 518 -30.21 47.89 8.55
C VAL A 518 -31.30 47.98 9.62
N THR A 519 -31.07 47.42 10.81
CA THR A 519 -32.02 47.45 11.92
C THR A 519 -32.27 48.88 12.39
N VAL A 520 -31.21 49.69 12.53
CA VAL A 520 -31.32 51.11 12.87
C VAL A 520 -32.12 51.88 11.82
N ALA A 521 -31.82 51.67 10.53
CA ALA A 521 -32.51 52.34 9.44
C ALA A 521 -34.00 51.94 9.36
N ALA A 522 -34.31 50.64 9.50
CA ALA A 522 -35.67 50.13 9.50
C ALA A 522 -36.49 50.69 10.67
N PHE A 523 -35.90 50.79 11.87
CA PHE A 523 -36.56 51.38 13.03
C PHE A 523 -36.85 52.87 12.81
N GLY A 524 -35.90 53.62 12.26
CA GLY A 524 -36.09 55.04 11.91
C GLY A 524 -37.20 55.24 10.88
N LEU A 525 -37.22 54.44 9.80
CA LEU A 525 -38.25 54.51 8.76
C LEU A 525 -39.64 54.08 9.28
N ALA A 526 -39.70 53.08 10.16
CA ALA A 526 -40.95 52.65 10.77
C ALA A 526 -41.59 53.77 11.61
N ILE A 527 -40.79 54.49 12.41
CA ILE A 527 -41.28 55.63 13.18
C ILE A 527 -41.79 56.74 12.25
N MET A 528 -41.05 57.07 11.19
CA MET A 528 -41.45 58.10 10.22
C MET A 528 -42.75 57.72 9.48
N ASN A 529 -42.93 56.45 9.12
CA ASN A 529 -44.15 55.96 8.48
C ASN A 529 -45.35 56.02 9.46
N LEU A 530 -45.14 55.66 10.73
CA LEU A 530 -46.15 55.75 11.78
C LEU A 530 -46.61 57.21 11.98
N ILE A 531 -45.66 58.15 11.98
CA ILE A 531 -45.96 59.59 12.01
C ILE A 531 -46.79 60.01 10.79
N ALA A 532 -46.37 59.61 9.57
CA ALA A 532 -47.11 59.93 8.36
C ALA A 532 -48.55 59.40 8.39
N GLN A 533 -48.78 58.16 8.87
CA GLN A 533 -50.11 57.58 9.02
C GLN A 533 -51.00 58.35 10.00
N VAL A 534 -50.44 58.84 11.10
CA VAL A 534 -51.19 59.66 12.08
C VAL A 534 -51.59 61.02 11.47
N TYR A 535 -50.74 61.62 10.64
CA TYR A 535 -51.04 62.87 9.95
C TYR A 535 -52.02 62.70 8.78
N THR A 536 -52.04 61.54 8.09
CA THR A 536 -53.00 61.27 7.02
C THR A 536 -54.39 60.87 7.53
N GLY A 537 -54.50 60.34 8.75
CA GLY A 537 -55.79 60.05 9.41
C GLY A 537 -56.59 61.27 9.90
N LYS A 538 -56.35 62.45 9.33
CA LYS A 538 -57.01 63.70 9.72
C LYS A 538 -58.53 63.58 9.48
N PRO A 539 -59.38 63.85 10.48
CA PRO A 539 -60.83 63.79 10.30
C PRO A 539 -61.29 64.84 9.27
N GLY A 540 -62.30 64.47 8.47
CA GLY A 540 -62.93 65.37 7.49
C GLY A 540 -63.44 66.65 8.16
N ASN A 541 -63.50 67.75 7.40
CA ASN A 541 -63.79 69.09 7.92
C ASN A 541 -65.16 69.25 8.61
N ASP A 542 -66.01 68.24 8.57
CA ASP A 542 -67.40 68.29 9.02
C ASP A 542 -67.60 67.82 10.48
N ASP A 543 -66.58 67.23 11.13
CA ASP A 543 -66.64 66.83 12.55
C ASP A 543 -65.90 67.82 13.46
N ALA A 544 -66.59 68.92 13.82
CA ALA A 544 -66.02 69.96 14.69
C ALA A 544 -65.73 69.46 16.13
N SER A 545 -66.37 68.38 16.60
CA SER A 545 -66.18 67.85 17.96
C SER A 545 -64.97 66.92 18.12
N SER A 546 -64.43 66.34 17.03
CA SER A 546 -63.32 65.37 17.06
C SER A 546 -61.94 66.02 16.89
N ARG A 547 -61.88 67.28 16.44
CA ARG A 547 -60.62 68.05 16.25
C ARG A 547 -59.75 68.20 17.51
N PRO A 548 -60.28 68.52 18.70
CA PRO A 548 -59.45 68.65 19.91
C PRO A 548 -58.83 67.31 20.33
N ALA A 549 -59.58 66.21 20.19
CA ALA A 549 -59.11 64.87 20.47
C ALA A 549 -58.01 64.43 19.49
N TYR A 550 -58.18 64.72 18.20
CA TYR A 550 -57.16 64.47 17.17
C TYR A 550 -55.88 65.28 17.43
N ILE A 551 -55.98 66.58 17.74
CA ILE A 551 -54.81 67.41 18.07
C ILE A 551 -54.10 66.88 19.32
N THR A 552 -54.86 66.50 20.36
CA THR A 552 -54.30 65.92 21.58
C THR A 552 -53.59 64.58 21.28
N MET A 553 -54.18 63.73 20.44
CA MET A 553 -53.56 62.49 19.96
C MET A 553 -52.26 62.77 19.19
N VAL A 554 -52.25 63.72 18.25
CA VAL A 554 -51.05 64.08 17.46
C VAL A 554 -49.94 64.64 18.35
N VAL A 555 -50.26 65.50 19.33
CA VAL A 555 -49.28 66.09 20.25
C VAL A 555 -48.72 65.04 21.21
N SER A 556 -49.57 64.21 21.81
CA SER A 556 -49.13 63.14 22.72
C SER A 556 -48.32 62.07 22.00
N PHE A 557 -48.76 61.67 20.80
CA PHE A 557 -48.04 60.74 19.94
C PHE A 557 -46.71 61.31 19.45
N GLY A 558 -46.68 62.59 19.06
CA GLY A 558 -45.45 63.30 18.70
C GLY A 558 -44.44 63.35 19.85
N ALA A 559 -44.90 63.64 21.07
CA ALA A 559 -44.06 63.65 22.27
C ALA A 559 -43.49 62.26 22.60
N ILE A 560 -44.29 61.19 22.45
CA ILE A 560 -43.85 59.80 22.66
C ILE A 560 -42.82 59.39 21.59
N CYS A 561 -43.08 59.69 20.32
CA CYS A 561 -42.17 59.38 19.22
C CYS A 561 -40.84 60.13 19.33
N ILE A 562 -40.86 61.44 19.65
CA ILE A 562 -39.65 62.24 19.85
C ILE A 562 -38.86 61.74 21.07
N SER A 563 -39.54 61.40 22.17
CA SER A 563 -38.89 60.83 23.35
C SER A 563 -38.27 59.45 23.05
N GLY A 564 -38.95 58.62 22.26
CA GLY A 564 -38.45 57.33 21.79
C GLY A 564 -37.22 57.47 20.89
N ILE A 565 -37.23 58.42 19.95
CA ILE A 565 -36.08 58.73 19.07
C ILE A 565 -34.90 59.25 19.91
N LEU A 566 -35.12 60.20 20.81
CA LEU A 566 -34.09 60.75 21.68
C LEU A 566 -33.47 59.68 22.58
N TRP A 567 -34.29 58.80 23.17
CA TRP A 567 -33.82 57.69 23.98
C TRP A 567 -33.00 56.69 23.16
N PHE A 568 -33.45 56.36 21.94
CA PHE A 568 -32.73 55.47 21.04
C PHE A 568 -31.38 56.05 20.60
N VAL A 569 -31.34 57.32 20.20
CA VAL A 569 -30.10 58.03 19.82
C VAL A 569 -29.13 58.14 20.99
N TYR A 570 -29.62 58.46 22.19
CA TYR A 570 -28.81 58.52 23.41
C TYR A 570 -28.21 57.15 23.76
N ARG A 571 -29.01 56.08 23.70
CA ARG A 571 -28.57 54.72 23.99
C ARG A 571 -27.59 54.19 22.94
N TYR A 572 -27.78 54.53 21.67
CA TYR A 572 -26.86 54.17 20.58
C TYR A 572 -25.51 54.87 20.73
N ARG A 573 -25.49 56.18 21.02
CA ARG A 573 -24.25 56.93 21.32
C ARG A 573 -23.50 56.35 22.52
N SER A 574 -24.22 56.08 23.62
CA SER A 574 -23.60 55.56 24.85
C SER A 574 -23.03 54.13 24.68
N ARG A 575 -23.57 53.32 23.76
CA ARG A 575 -22.99 52.01 23.42
C ARG A 575 -21.75 52.12 22.53
N ARG A 576 -21.72 53.09 21.61
CA ARG A 576 -20.58 53.31 20.72
C ARG A 576 -19.35 53.85 21.47
N ASP A 577 -19.55 54.71 22.46
CA ASP A 577 -18.46 55.27 23.29
C ASP A 577 -17.88 54.28 24.31
N ARG A 578 -18.47 53.08 24.47
CA ARG A 578 -17.95 52.00 25.32
C ARG A 578 -17.25 50.88 24.53
N ALA A 579 -17.31 50.91 23.20
CA ALA A 579 -16.81 49.85 22.31
C ALA A 579 -15.59 50.28 21.46
N GLY A 580 -15.08 51.50 21.66
CA GLY A 580 -13.75 51.92 21.23
C GLY A 580 -12.88 52.14 22.45
#